data_AF-A0A938BMG0-F1
#
_entry.id   AF-A0A938BMG0-F1
#
_cell.length_a   1.000
_cell.length_b   1.000
_cell.length_c   1.000
_cell.angle_alpha   90.00
_cell.angle_beta   90.00
_cell.angle_gamma   90.00
#
_symmetry.space_group_name_H-M   'P 1'
#
loop_
_entity.id
_entity.type
_entity.pdbx_description
1 polymer ?
#
loop_
_entity_poly.entity_id
_entity_poly.type
_entity_poly.pdbx_seq_one_letter_code
_entity_poly.pdbx_strand_id
1 'polypeptide(L)'
;MVSTHETSPLDRLKPFMSKAFGTAIVLLLALLAAVGTLVWLAERRANAEQFSKTWLPGIGEGIWLALVTLTTVGYGDRVPVTPVGRMVVGVWMLISMVTASTLTAGMATAFTLSQITTQGIERPEQLAGRTVAVVEGTTGDHFARSVGARVLKTGNLAAAIDHVVAKRAEAVVFDRPALLYYASEHADLPLRVAAAAFQPQNYGFALNPGNTFLKDLDFTLLSIAETGTVGKLRDRWMPDPTESSAQRSE
;
A
#
# COMPACT_ATOMS: atom_id res chain seq x y z
N MET A 1 -7.91 -13.23 -8.85
CA MET A 1 -8.98 -12.20 -8.93
C MET A 1 -9.20 -11.62 -7.54
N VAL A 2 -9.42 -10.32 -7.44
CA VAL A 2 -9.59 -9.58 -6.18
C VAL A 2 -10.81 -8.68 -6.27
N SER A 3 -11.39 -8.30 -5.13
CA SER A 3 -12.44 -7.29 -5.11
C SER A 3 -11.87 -5.90 -5.42
N THR A 4 -12.57 -5.11 -6.25
CA THR A 4 -12.20 -3.74 -6.65
C THR A 4 -12.75 -2.67 -5.74
N HIS A 5 -13.36 -3.02 -4.60
CA HIS A 5 -13.89 -2.02 -3.69
C HIS A 5 -12.85 -0.94 -3.44
N GLU A 6 -13.16 0.27 -3.95
CA GLU A 6 -12.37 1.46 -3.70
C GLU A 6 -12.21 1.56 -2.19
N THR A 7 -10.97 1.54 -1.73
CA THR A 7 -10.67 1.90 -0.35
C THR A 7 -11.38 3.21 -0.08
N SER A 8 -12.23 3.25 0.96
CA SER A 8 -12.97 4.45 1.31
C SER A 8 -11.96 5.61 1.41
N PRO A 9 -12.31 6.87 1.05
CA PRO A 9 -11.42 8.01 1.30
C PRO A 9 -10.90 8.04 2.75
N LEU A 10 -11.68 7.50 3.70
CA LEU A 10 -11.33 7.35 5.10
C LEU A 10 -10.25 6.29 5.36
N ASP A 11 -10.11 5.27 4.53
CA ASP A 11 -9.05 4.27 4.65
C ASP A 11 -7.67 4.86 4.40
N ARG A 12 -7.58 5.95 3.62
CA ARG A 12 -6.34 6.73 3.43
C ARG A 12 -5.89 7.44 4.71
N LEU A 13 -6.79 7.62 5.68
CA LEU A 13 -6.48 8.23 6.97
C LEU A 13 -6.04 7.21 8.04
N LYS A 14 -6.20 5.90 7.79
CA LYS A 14 -5.78 4.83 8.72
C LYS A 14 -4.33 4.94 9.20
N PRO A 15 -3.34 5.34 8.38
CA PRO A 15 -1.97 5.53 8.86
C PRO A 15 -1.85 6.57 9.99
N PHE A 16 -2.66 7.63 9.96
CA PHE A 16 -2.73 8.66 11.00
C PHE A 16 -3.47 8.20 12.26
N MET A 17 -4.23 7.11 12.19
CA MET A 17 -4.87 6.48 13.34
C MET A 17 -4.03 5.35 13.95
N SER A 18 -2.81 5.14 13.47
CA SER A 18 -1.92 4.11 13.99
C SER A 18 -1.38 4.47 15.37
N LYS A 19 -1.15 3.45 16.21
CA LYS A 19 -0.48 3.62 17.51
C LYS A 19 0.89 4.29 17.36
N ALA A 20 1.60 4.01 16.26
CA ALA A 20 2.90 4.60 15.95
C ALA A 20 2.79 6.11 15.73
N PHE A 21 1.80 6.57 14.95
CA PHE A 21 1.57 7.99 14.72
C PHE A 21 1.18 8.73 16.00
N GLY A 22 0.28 8.15 16.80
CA GLY A 22 -0.08 8.72 18.11
C GLY A 22 1.13 8.83 19.06
N THR A 23 1.97 7.79 19.09
CA THR A 23 3.21 7.80 19.89
C THR A 23 4.18 8.89 19.42
N ALA A 24 4.34 9.07 18.10
CA ALA A 24 5.20 10.10 17.53
C ALA A 24 4.74 11.53 17.90
N ILE A 25 3.43 11.80 17.88
CA ILE A 25 2.88 13.09 18.32
C ILE A 25 3.17 13.33 19.80
N VAL A 26 2.93 12.33 20.67
CA VAL A 26 3.18 12.46 22.10
C VAL A 26 4.66 12.74 22.38
N LEU A 27 5.57 12.04 21.70
CA LEU A 27 7.01 12.27 21.79
C LEU A 27 7.40 13.68 21.32
N LEU A 28 6.80 14.17 20.23
CA LEU A 28 7.05 15.51 19.72
C LEU A 28 6.60 16.59 20.72
N LEU A 29 5.38 16.45 21.27
CA LEU A 29 4.86 17.37 22.27
C LEU A 29 5.71 17.34 23.55
N ALA A 30 6.16 16.16 23.98
CA ALA A 30 7.06 16.02 25.13
C ALA A 30 8.42 16.70 24.87
N LEU A 31 8.97 16.56 23.66
CA LEU A 31 10.21 17.21 23.25
C LEU A 31 10.07 18.75 23.24
N LEU A 32 8.98 19.27 22.68
CA LEU A 32 8.66 20.70 22.70
C LEU A 32 8.52 21.23 24.13
N ALA A 33 7.82 20.49 25.00
CA ALA A 33 7.68 20.83 26.42
C ALA A 33 9.03 20.83 27.16
N ALA A 34 9.88 19.84 26.90
CA ALA A 34 11.21 19.76 27.49
C ALA A 34 12.09 20.95 27.07
N VAL A 35 12.16 21.25 25.78
CA VAL A 35 12.94 22.38 25.26
C VAL A 35 12.39 23.71 25.75
N GLY A 36 11.07 23.89 25.70
CA GLY A 36 10.42 25.10 26.21
C GLY A 36 10.69 25.33 27.70
N THR A 37 10.69 24.25 28.50
CA THR A 37 11.06 24.31 29.91
C THR A 37 12.54 24.67 30.10
N LEU A 38 13.45 24.12 29.30
CA LEU A 38 14.89 24.44 29.36
C LEU A 38 15.17 25.90 29.01
N VAL A 39 14.54 26.42 27.94
CA VAL A 39 14.66 27.83 27.56
C VAL A 39 14.10 28.72 28.66
N TRP A 40 12.91 28.41 29.18
CA TRP A 40 12.33 29.15 30.29
C TRP A 40 13.23 29.16 31.52
N LEU A 41 13.81 28.01 31.91
CA LEU A 41 14.71 27.92 33.05
C LEU A 41 15.96 28.81 32.88
N ALA A 42 16.50 28.89 31.66
CA ALA A 42 17.63 29.73 31.32
C ALA A 42 17.28 31.23 31.29
N GLU A 43 16.10 31.59 30.79
CA GLU A 43 15.72 32.97 30.49
C GLU A 43 14.88 33.66 31.58
N ARG A 44 14.15 32.92 32.43
CA ARG A 44 13.18 33.46 33.42
C ARG A 44 13.73 34.52 34.38
N ARG A 45 15.05 34.59 34.58
CA ARG A 45 15.70 35.55 35.48
C ARG A 45 16.16 36.82 34.76
N ALA A 46 16.65 36.68 33.54
CA ALA A 46 17.32 37.76 32.79
C ALA A 46 16.43 38.39 31.70
N ASN A 47 15.38 37.68 31.25
CA ASN A 47 14.50 38.11 30.18
C ASN A 47 13.02 37.98 30.60
N ALA A 48 12.68 38.60 31.73
CA ALA A 48 11.34 38.51 32.31
C ALA A 48 10.27 39.24 31.48
N GLU A 49 10.66 40.08 30.53
CA GLU A 49 9.75 40.76 29.60
C GLU A 49 9.19 39.82 28.53
N GLN A 50 9.99 38.85 28.06
CA GLN A 50 9.59 37.89 27.03
C GLN A 50 9.24 36.51 27.59
N PHE A 51 9.78 36.16 28.77
CA PHE A 51 9.55 34.90 29.46
C PHE A 51 9.09 35.15 30.90
N SER A 52 7.80 34.90 31.15
CA SER A 52 7.17 35.09 32.45
C SER A 52 7.92 34.34 33.56
N LYS A 53 8.01 34.95 34.75
CA LYS A 53 8.57 34.31 35.95
C LYS A 53 7.69 33.18 36.48
N THR A 54 6.39 33.21 36.15
CA THR A 54 5.44 32.17 36.53
C THR A 54 5.63 30.94 35.66
N TRP A 55 5.66 29.76 36.27
CA TRP A 55 6.04 28.50 35.61
C TRP A 55 5.14 28.13 34.41
N LEU A 56 3.80 28.18 34.58
CA LEU A 56 2.85 27.81 33.53
C LEU A 56 2.94 28.73 32.29
N PRO A 57 2.79 30.08 32.41
CA PRO A 57 2.94 30.97 31.27
C PRO A 57 4.34 30.93 30.67
N GLY A 58 5.38 30.88 31.49
CA GLY A 58 6.76 30.92 31.01
C GLY A 58 7.19 29.66 30.25
N ILE A 59 6.75 28.47 30.68
CA ILE A 59 6.95 27.24 29.90
C ILE A 59 6.17 27.32 28.59
N GLY A 60 4.94 27.85 28.61
CA GLY A 60 4.13 28.05 27.40
C GLY A 60 4.84 28.94 26.37
N GLU A 61 5.50 30.00 26.81
CA GLU A 61 6.30 30.89 25.96
C GLU A 61 7.56 30.22 25.40
N GLY A 62 8.21 29.37 26.21
CA GLY A 62 9.31 28.53 25.75
C GLY A 62 8.85 27.50 24.71
N ILE A 63 7.71 26.85 24.91
CA ILE A 63 7.10 25.91 23.96
C ILE A 63 6.73 26.65 22.67
N TRP A 64 6.17 27.85 22.77
CA TRP A 64 5.85 28.69 21.62
C TRP A 64 7.09 29.00 20.79
N LEU A 65 8.19 29.44 21.43
CA LEU A 65 9.46 29.64 20.74
C LEU A 65 9.96 28.35 20.07
N ALA A 66 9.92 27.22 20.79
CA ALA A 66 10.36 25.94 20.26
C ALA A 66 9.52 25.50 19.04
N LEU A 67 8.20 25.72 19.09
CA LEU A 67 7.26 25.40 18.03
C LEU A 67 7.50 26.26 16.78
N VAL A 68 7.62 27.58 16.93
CA VAL A 68 7.88 28.53 15.83
C VAL A 68 9.24 28.28 15.16
N THR A 69 10.21 27.78 15.93
CA THR A 69 11.51 27.35 15.41
C THR A 69 11.40 26.04 14.64
N LEU A 70 10.67 25.05 15.17
CA LEU A 70 10.45 23.76 14.51
C LEU A 70 9.69 23.88 13.19
N THR A 71 8.71 24.77 13.13
CA THR A 71 7.94 25.04 11.91
C THR A 71 8.69 25.96 10.95
N THR A 72 9.91 26.40 11.29
CA THR A 72 10.73 27.33 10.51
C THR A 72 10.08 28.70 10.25
N VAL A 73 9.00 29.03 10.97
CA VAL A 73 8.28 30.30 10.82
C VAL A 73 9.10 31.46 11.36
N GLY A 74 9.74 31.27 12.52
CA GLY A 74 10.75 32.20 13.03
C GLY A 74 10.26 33.65 13.23
N TYR A 75 9.10 33.87 13.86
CA TYR A 75 8.56 35.23 14.07
C TYR A 75 9.53 36.21 14.75
N GLY A 76 10.48 35.70 15.54
CA GLY A 76 11.45 36.53 16.26
C GLY A 76 10.83 37.37 17.38
N ASP A 77 9.59 37.07 17.76
CA ASP A 77 8.86 37.72 18.86
C ASP A 77 9.47 37.43 20.23
N ARG A 78 10.16 36.29 20.35
CA ARG A 78 10.90 35.89 21.56
C ARG A 78 12.28 35.38 21.17
N VAL A 79 13.30 35.87 21.87
CA VAL A 79 14.71 35.51 21.59
C VAL A 79 15.45 35.37 22.92
N PRO A 80 16.24 34.29 23.13
CA PRO A 80 17.05 34.17 24.33
C PRO A 80 18.14 35.24 24.39
N VAL A 81 18.27 35.92 25.53
CA VAL A 81 19.30 36.93 25.76
C VAL A 81 20.49 36.37 26.55
N THR A 82 20.31 35.25 27.27
CA THR A 82 21.37 34.64 28.05
C THR A 82 22.29 33.77 27.18
N PRO A 83 23.59 33.67 27.49
CA PRO A 83 24.49 32.76 26.78
C PRO A 83 24.02 31.31 26.81
N VAL A 84 23.49 30.86 27.95
CA VAL A 84 22.95 29.50 28.13
C VAL A 84 21.69 29.30 27.28
N GLY A 85 20.75 30.25 27.30
CA GLY A 85 19.54 30.18 26.48
C GLY A 85 19.85 30.16 24.98
N ARG A 86 20.84 30.95 24.53
CA ARG A 86 21.32 30.91 23.14
C ARG A 86 21.92 29.56 22.76
N MET A 87 22.68 28.93 23.65
CA MET A 87 23.21 27.58 23.42
C MET A 87 22.08 26.55 23.32
N VAL A 88 21.11 26.58 24.23
CA VAL A 88 19.95 25.68 24.22
C VAL A 88 19.14 25.82 22.92
N VAL A 89 18.85 27.06 22.51
CA VAL A 89 18.12 27.32 21.26
C VAL A 89 18.95 26.94 20.04
N GLY A 90 20.26 27.18 20.05
CA GLY A 90 21.14 26.76 18.95
C GLY A 90 21.16 25.24 18.74
N VAL A 91 21.22 24.47 19.83
CA VAL A 91 21.10 23.00 19.77
C VAL A 91 19.70 22.60 19.31
N TRP A 92 18.66 23.28 19.81
CA TRP A 92 17.28 23.03 19.38
C TRP A 92 17.09 23.25 17.89
N MET A 93 17.68 24.29 17.30
CA MET A 93 17.59 24.55 15.85
C MET A 93 18.05 23.34 15.04
N LEU A 94 19.18 22.71 15.40
CA LEU A 94 19.69 21.51 14.73
C LEU A 94 18.74 20.31 14.90
N ILE A 95 18.28 20.05 16.13
CA ILE A 95 17.34 18.96 16.44
C ILE A 95 16.02 19.15 15.69
N SER A 96 15.53 20.40 15.64
CA SER A 96 14.27 20.75 14.99
C SER A 96 14.30 20.49 13.49
N MET A 97 15.42 20.78 12.83
CA MET A 97 15.64 20.49 11.40
C MET A 97 15.56 18.99 11.11
N VAL A 98 16.23 18.17 11.92
CA VAL A 98 16.18 16.69 11.80
C VAL A 98 14.77 16.16 12.06
N THR A 99 14.09 16.72 13.07
CA THR A 99 12.73 16.32 13.44
C THR A 99 11.73 16.63 12.33
N ALA A 100 11.76 17.85 11.77
CA ALA A 100 10.89 18.27 10.68
C ALA A 100 11.13 17.43 9.40
N SER A 101 12.40 17.15 9.08
CA SER A 101 12.75 16.27 7.95
C SER A 101 12.23 14.85 8.15
N THR A 102 12.40 14.28 9.35
CA THR A 102 11.94 12.92 9.68
C THR A 102 10.42 12.81 9.64
N LEU A 103 9.69 13.82 10.13
CA LEU A 103 8.23 13.86 10.04
C LEU A 103 7.77 13.85 8.58
N THR A 104 8.39 14.66 7.74
CA THR A 104 8.09 14.75 6.30
C THR A 104 8.39 13.43 5.59
N ALA A 105 9.55 12.84 5.83
CA ALA A 105 9.94 11.54 5.28
C ALA A 105 8.97 10.43 5.72
N GLY A 106 8.62 10.39 7.02
CA GLY A 106 7.68 9.43 7.56
C GLY A 106 6.28 9.53 6.94
N MET A 107 5.79 10.76 6.73
CA MET A 107 4.51 10.99 6.01
C MET A 107 4.58 10.51 4.57
N ALA A 108 5.66 10.82 3.85
CA ALA A 108 5.86 10.35 2.48
C ALA A 108 5.87 8.82 2.40
N THR A 109 6.61 8.15 3.29
CA THR A 109 6.62 6.68 3.38
C THR A 109 5.24 6.11 3.69
N ALA A 110 4.49 6.72 4.61
CA ALA A 110 3.15 6.27 4.95
C ALA A 110 2.20 6.38 3.74
N PHE A 111 2.30 7.44 2.94
CA PHE A 111 1.53 7.59 1.72
C PHE A 111 1.93 6.57 0.65
N THR A 112 3.21 6.38 0.40
CA THR A 112 3.69 5.35 -0.52
C THR A 112 3.18 3.97 -0.11
N LEU A 113 3.25 3.62 1.17
CA LEU A 113 2.73 2.34 1.68
C LEU A 113 1.21 2.22 1.54
N SER A 114 0.48 3.31 1.73
CA SER A 114 -0.98 3.33 1.53
C SER A 114 -1.34 3.09 0.06
N GLN A 115 -0.55 3.61 -0.89
CA GLN A 115 -0.73 3.36 -2.32
C GLN A 115 -0.42 1.91 -2.68
N ILE A 116 0.65 1.32 -2.13
CA ILE A 116 0.98 -0.10 -2.33
C ILE A 116 -0.12 -1.02 -1.80
N THR A 117 -0.80 -0.63 -0.73
CA THR A 117 -1.93 -1.42 -0.16
C THR A 117 -3.21 -1.27 -0.99
N THR A 118 -3.35 -0.14 -1.70
CA THR A 118 -4.54 0.20 -2.50
C THR A 118 -4.45 -0.33 -3.93
N GLN A 119 -3.24 -0.45 -4.47
CA GLN A 119 -2.99 -1.25 -5.67
C GLN A 119 -3.16 -2.72 -5.27
N GLY A 120 -4.02 -3.45 -5.99
CA GLY A 120 -4.40 -4.82 -5.63
C GLY A 120 -3.22 -5.80 -5.55
N ILE A 121 -3.49 -7.09 -5.41
CA ILE A 121 -2.42 -8.10 -5.32
C ILE A 121 -1.61 -8.14 -6.63
N GLU A 122 -0.39 -7.61 -6.63
CA GLU A 122 0.51 -7.56 -7.79
C GLU A 122 1.55 -8.69 -7.75
N ARG A 123 1.84 -9.23 -6.57
CA ARG A 123 2.86 -10.26 -6.37
C ARG A 123 2.34 -11.47 -5.60
N PRO A 124 2.89 -12.68 -5.84
CA PRO A 124 2.50 -13.89 -5.11
C PRO A 124 2.57 -13.72 -3.60
N GLU A 125 3.65 -13.08 -3.14
CA GLU A 125 4.03 -13.05 -1.73
C GLU A 125 3.06 -12.21 -0.91
N GLN A 126 2.32 -11.30 -1.55
CA GLN A 126 1.29 -10.50 -0.90
C GLN A 126 0.09 -11.33 -0.45
N LEU A 127 -0.05 -12.58 -0.93
CA LEU A 127 -1.07 -13.54 -0.48
C LEU A 127 -0.73 -14.18 0.88
N ALA A 128 0.52 -14.10 1.33
CA ALA A 128 0.95 -14.69 2.58
C ALA A 128 0.11 -14.16 3.76
N GLY A 129 -0.47 -15.06 4.55
CA GLY A 129 -1.31 -14.72 5.70
C GLY A 129 -2.71 -14.17 5.36
N ARG A 130 -3.01 -13.90 4.10
CA ARG A 130 -4.35 -13.45 3.64
C ARG A 130 -5.30 -14.62 3.43
N THR A 131 -6.61 -14.36 3.52
CA THR A 131 -7.61 -15.40 3.25
C THR A 131 -7.85 -15.52 1.75
N VAL A 132 -7.56 -16.67 1.16
CA VAL A 132 -7.63 -16.90 -0.29
C VAL A 132 -8.57 -18.04 -0.60
N ALA A 133 -9.61 -17.78 -1.40
CA ALA A 133 -10.51 -18.81 -1.88
C ALA A 133 -9.87 -19.57 -3.05
N VAL A 134 -9.92 -20.90 -3.01
CA VAL A 134 -9.37 -21.77 -4.05
C VAL A 134 -10.32 -22.93 -4.31
N VAL A 135 -10.29 -23.44 -5.54
CA VAL A 135 -10.97 -24.68 -5.89
C VAL A 135 -10.13 -25.86 -5.41
N GLU A 136 -10.72 -26.75 -4.63
CA GLU A 136 -10.02 -27.89 -4.04
C GLU A 136 -9.35 -28.78 -5.10
N GLY A 137 -8.09 -29.17 -4.84
CA GLY A 137 -7.34 -30.10 -5.70
C GLY A 137 -6.79 -29.49 -7.00
N THR A 138 -6.89 -28.17 -7.16
CA THR A 138 -6.37 -27.47 -8.34
C THR A 138 -4.94 -26.96 -8.14
N THR A 139 -4.28 -26.60 -9.24
CA THR A 139 -2.97 -25.91 -9.22
C THR A 139 -3.00 -24.65 -8.35
N GLY A 140 -4.12 -23.93 -8.36
CA GLY A 140 -4.34 -22.74 -7.52
C GLY A 140 -4.36 -23.03 -6.01
N ASP A 141 -4.92 -24.17 -5.58
CA ASP A 141 -4.89 -24.61 -4.17
C ASP A 141 -3.45 -24.87 -3.73
N HIS A 142 -2.69 -25.65 -4.52
CA HIS A 142 -1.29 -25.94 -4.23
C HIS A 142 -0.44 -24.67 -4.15
N PHE A 143 -0.64 -23.73 -5.07
CA PHE A 143 0.08 -22.47 -5.08
C PHE A 143 -0.28 -21.58 -3.88
N ALA A 144 -1.56 -21.43 -3.55
CA ALA A 144 -1.97 -20.59 -2.41
C ALA A 144 -1.36 -21.10 -1.09
N ARG A 145 -1.24 -22.43 -0.93
CA ARG A 145 -0.56 -23.02 0.23
C ARG A 145 0.94 -22.79 0.23
N SER A 146 1.61 -22.88 -0.94
CA SER A 146 3.06 -22.70 -1.01
C SER A 146 3.52 -21.29 -0.66
N VAL A 147 2.67 -20.28 -0.91
CA VAL A 147 2.93 -18.88 -0.52
C VAL A 147 2.45 -18.54 0.90
N GLY A 148 1.93 -19.51 1.66
CA GLY A 148 1.51 -19.32 3.05
C GLY A 148 0.18 -18.57 3.23
N ALA A 149 -0.73 -18.64 2.25
CA ALA A 149 -2.07 -18.08 2.40
C ALA A 149 -2.96 -18.93 3.32
N ARG A 150 -3.96 -18.29 3.94
CA ARG A 150 -5.06 -18.98 4.65
C ARG A 150 -6.10 -19.42 3.63
N VAL A 151 -6.03 -20.68 3.25
CA VAL A 151 -6.83 -21.24 2.16
C VAL A 151 -8.27 -21.51 2.59
N LEU A 152 -9.23 -20.94 1.87
CA LEU A 152 -10.64 -21.24 1.94
C LEU A 152 -11.02 -22.12 0.74
N LYS A 153 -11.20 -23.42 0.98
CA LYS A 153 -11.52 -24.37 -0.09
C LYS A 153 -12.96 -24.26 -0.54
N THR A 154 -13.18 -24.38 -1.84
CA THR A 154 -14.51 -24.46 -2.47
C THR A 154 -14.57 -25.59 -3.48
N GLY A 155 -15.80 -25.99 -3.83
CA GLY A 155 -16.03 -27.05 -4.83
C GLY A 155 -15.91 -26.59 -6.28
N ASN A 156 -16.03 -25.28 -6.56
CA ASN A 156 -15.93 -24.72 -7.91
C ASN A 156 -15.52 -23.24 -7.90
N LEU A 157 -15.20 -22.71 -9.08
CA LEU A 157 -14.73 -21.33 -9.26
C LEU A 157 -15.79 -20.30 -8.89
N ALA A 158 -17.07 -20.51 -9.26
CA ALA A 158 -18.15 -19.57 -8.95
C ALA A 158 -18.30 -19.39 -7.43
N ALA A 159 -18.35 -20.48 -6.68
CA ALA A 159 -18.38 -20.45 -5.21
C ALA A 159 -17.13 -19.76 -4.62
N ALA A 160 -15.95 -19.96 -5.22
CA ALA A 160 -14.74 -19.27 -4.80
C ALA A 160 -14.86 -17.75 -4.96
N ILE A 161 -15.41 -17.31 -6.09
CA ILE A 161 -15.63 -15.89 -6.40
C ILE A 161 -16.70 -15.30 -5.48
N ASP A 162 -17.78 -16.03 -5.18
CA ASP A 162 -18.81 -15.61 -4.24
C ASP A 162 -18.24 -15.30 -2.85
N HIS A 163 -17.22 -16.05 -2.41
CA HIS A 163 -16.54 -15.75 -1.15
C HIS A 163 -15.74 -14.44 -1.19
N VAL A 164 -15.21 -14.04 -2.34
CA VAL A 164 -14.53 -12.75 -2.51
C VAL A 164 -15.53 -11.62 -2.55
N VAL A 165 -16.62 -11.77 -3.31
CA VAL A 165 -17.72 -10.79 -3.36
C VAL A 165 -18.34 -10.60 -1.98
N ALA A 166 -18.55 -11.68 -1.22
CA ALA A 166 -19.08 -11.65 0.14
C ALA A 166 -18.06 -11.23 1.22
N LYS A 167 -16.84 -10.82 0.85
CA LYS A 167 -15.76 -10.42 1.78
C LYS A 167 -15.35 -11.49 2.79
N ARG A 168 -15.59 -12.77 2.48
CA ARG A 168 -15.13 -13.93 3.26
C ARG A 168 -13.72 -14.36 2.85
N ALA A 169 -13.30 -14.01 1.63
CA ALA A 169 -11.93 -14.15 1.14
C ALA A 169 -11.46 -12.82 0.53
N GLU A 170 -10.16 -12.55 0.59
CA GLU A 170 -9.55 -11.35 0.01
C GLU A 170 -9.23 -11.54 -1.49
N ALA A 171 -9.02 -12.78 -1.92
CA ALA A 171 -8.68 -13.12 -3.30
C ALA A 171 -9.14 -14.53 -3.68
N VAL A 172 -9.28 -14.76 -4.98
CA VAL A 172 -9.33 -16.09 -5.62
C VAL A 172 -8.09 -16.31 -6.44
N VAL A 173 -7.47 -17.49 -6.29
CA VAL A 173 -6.40 -17.96 -7.16
C VAL A 173 -6.95 -19.04 -8.08
N PHE A 174 -6.87 -18.78 -9.38
CA PHE A 174 -7.29 -19.71 -10.43
C PHE A 174 -6.67 -19.31 -11.77
N ASP A 175 -6.87 -20.14 -12.79
CA ASP A 175 -6.34 -19.91 -14.13
C ASP A 175 -6.81 -18.59 -14.74
N ARG A 176 -5.86 -17.81 -15.27
CA ARG A 176 -6.11 -16.48 -15.83
C ARG A 176 -7.19 -16.47 -16.93
N PRO A 177 -7.20 -17.38 -17.92
CA PRO A 177 -8.24 -17.44 -18.93
C PRO A 177 -9.65 -17.57 -18.35
N ALA A 178 -9.85 -18.45 -17.37
CA ALA A 178 -11.13 -18.65 -16.71
C ALA A 178 -11.56 -17.42 -15.90
N LEU A 179 -10.61 -16.75 -15.23
CA LEU A 179 -10.88 -15.51 -14.50
C LEU A 179 -11.24 -14.34 -15.42
N LEU A 180 -10.58 -14.21 -16.56
CA LEU A 180 -10.89 -13.18 -17.57
C LEU A 180 -12.26 -13.41 -18.18
N TYR A 181 -12.58 -14.65 -18.56
CA TYR A 181 -13.90 -15.00 -19.07
C TYR A 181 -15.01 -14.70 -18.05
N TYR A 182 -14.81 -15.11 -16.79
CA TYR A 182 -15.77 -14.82 -15.73
C TYR A 182 -15.96 -13.32 -15.53
N ALA A 183 -14.86 -12.55 -15.52
CA ALA A 183 -14.91 -11.09 -15.40
C ALA A 183 -15.63 -10.42 -16.57
N SER A 184 -15.47 -10.93 -17.81
CA SER A 184 -16.17 -10.38 -18.97
C SER A 184 -17.67 -10.67 -18.97
N GLU A 185 -18.09 -11.83 -18.43
CA GLU A 185 -19.51 -12.19 -18.29
C GLU A 185 -20.20 -11.45 -17.12
N HIS A 186 -19.43 -11.06 -16.09
CA HIS A 186 -19.96 -10.44 -14.86
C HIS A 186 -19.33 -9.06 -14.61
N ALA A 187 -19.40 -8.17 -15.62
CA ALA A 187 -18.83 -6.83 -15.56
C ALA A 187 -19.51 -5.90 -14.51
N ASP A 188 -20.65 -6.32 -13.97
CA ASP A 188 -21.38 -5.65 -12.88
C ASP A 188 -20.78 -5.91 -11.49
N LEU A 189 -20.00 -6.99 -11.34
CA LEU A 189 -19.39 -7.34 -10.07
C LEU A 189 -18.15 -6.45 -9.80
N PRO A 190 -17.93 -6.01 -8.55
CA PRO A 190 -16.75 -5.23 -8.17
C PRO A 190 -15.54 -6.15 -8.03
N LEU A 191 -15.09 -6.71 -9.15
CA LEU A 191 -14.00 -7.66 -9.23
C LEU A 191 -13.01 -7.24 -10.32
N ARG A 192 -11.73 -7.56 -10.10
CA ARG A 192 -10.68 -7.36 -11.09
C ARG A 192 -9.71 -8.52 -11.08
N VAL A 193 -9.27 -8.90 -12.28
CA VAL A 193 -8.15 -9.83 -12.45
C VAL A 193 -6.87 -9.06 -12.16
N ALA A 194 -6.13 -9.52 -11.16
CA ALA A 194 -4.90 -8.88 -10.76
C ALA A 194 -3.82 -9.13 -11.83
N ALA A 195 -2.89 -8.18 -12.02
CA ALA A 195 -1.82 -8.31 -13.01
C ALA A 195 -0.83 -9.43 -12.66
N ALA A 196 -0.85 -9.87 -11.40
CA ALA A 196 -0.03 -10.93 -10.88
C ALA A 196 -0.32 -12.26 -11.61
N ALA A 197 0.58 -12.62 -12.52
CA ALA A 197 0.58 -13.92 -13.19
C ALA A 197 1.63 -14.80 -12.55
N PHE A 198 1.23 -16.01 -12.17
CA PHE A 198 2.09 -16.95 -11.45
C PHE A 198 2.14 -18.24 -12.23
N GLN A 199 3.35 -18.76 -12.42
CA GLN A 199 3.60 -19.98 -13.19
C GLN A 199 2.98 -19.90 -14.60
N PRO A 200 3.71 -19.39 -15.61
CA PRO A 200 3.23 -19.49 -16.98
C PRO A 200 2.99 -20.96 -17.30
N GLN A 201 1.72 -21.33 -17.42
CA GLN A 201 1.27 -22.67 -17.79
C GLN A 201 0.75 -22.60 -19.21
N ASN A 202 1.29 -23.48 -20.05
CA ASN A 202 0.81 -23.63 -21.42
C ASN A 202 -0.31 -24.67 -21.44
N TYR A 203 -1.38 -24.35 -22.16
CA TYR A 203 -2.41 -25.32 -22.48
C TYR A 203 -1.97 -26.13 -23.71
N GLY A 204 -2.32 -27.41 -23.72
CA GLY A 204 -2.02 -28.30 -24.83
C GLY A 204 -3.06 -29.40 -24.97
N PHE A 205 -3.09 -30.02 -26.14
CA PHE A 205 -3.91 -31.19 -26.39
C PHE A 205 -3.12 -32.45 -26.01
N ALA A 206 -3.69 -33.29 -25.15
CA ALA A 206 -3.08 -34.55 -24.77
C ALA A 206 -3.47 -35.65 -25.77
N LEU A 207 -2.48 -36.42 -26.22
CA LEU A 207 -2.65 -37.56 -27.11
C LEU A 207 -1.97 -38.80 -26.52
N ASN A 208 -2.45 -39.98 -26.92
CA ASN A 208 -1.81 -41.25 -26.54
C ASN A 208 -0.37 -41.31 -27.09
N PRO A 209 0.59 -41.88 -26.32
CA PRO A 209 1.95 -42.08 -26.80
C PRO A 209 1.98 -42.88 -28.11
N GLY A 210 2.79 -42.44 -29.08
CA GLY A 210 2.93 -43.09 -30.39
C GLY A 210 1.88 -42.67 -31.44
N ASN A 211 1.00 -41.72 -31.13
CA ASN A 211 0.03 -41.20 -32.09
C ASN A 211 0.72 -40.42 -33.23
N THR A 212 0.47 -40.83 -34.48
CA THR A 212 1.04 -40.20 -35.67
C THR A 212 0.49 -38.81 -35.97
N PHE A 213 -0.68 -38.45 -35.42
CA PHE A 213 -1.34 -37.15 -35.63
C PHE A 213 -0.69 -35.99 -34.87
N LEU A 214 0.20 -36.26 -33.91
CA LEU A 214 0.83 -35.22 -33.08
C LEU A 214 1.53 -34.16 -33.95
N LYS A 215 2.27 -34.60 -34.97
CA LYS A 215 3.04 -33.70 -35.84
C LYS A 215 2.14 -32.79 -36.68
N ASP A 216 1.07 -33.35 -37.25
CA ASP A 216 0.12 -32.58 -38.06
C ASP A 216 -0.69 -31.61 -37.20
N LEU A 217 -1.03 -32.01 -35.96
CA LEU A 217 -1.70 -31.16 -34.98
C LEU A 217 -0.81 -29.96 -34.61
N ASP A 218 0.45 -30.20 -34.24
CA ASP A 218 1.38 -29.12 -33.86
C ASP A 218 1.60 -28.13 -35.02
N PHE A 219 1.76 -28.63 -36.25
CA PHE A 219 1.91 -27.76 -37.42
C PHE A 219 0.65 -26.92 -37.69
N THR A 220 -0.53 -27.51 -37.51
CA THR A 220 -1.79 -26.81 -37.66
C THR A 220 -1.96 -25.73 -36.60
N LEU A 221 -1.65 -26.05 -35.33
CA LEU A 221 -1.72 -25.09 -34.23
C LEU A 221 -0.74 -23.92 -34.45
N LEU A 222 0.48 -24.20 -34.90
CA LEU A 222 1.46 -23.17 -35.24
C LEU A 222 0.95 -22.26 -36.37
N SER A 223 0.39 -22.83 -37.44
CA SER A 223 -0.18 -22.08 -38.56
C SER A 223 -1.33 -21.16 -38.12
N ILE A 224 -2.21 -21.64 -37.23
CA ILE A 224 -3.33 -20.85 -36.69
C ILE A 224 -2.83 -19.75 -35.75
N ALA A 225 -1.72 -19.97 -35.03
CA ALA A 225 -1.08 -18.95 -34.20
C ALA A 225 -0.45 -17.83 -35.05
N GLU A 226 0.30 -18.17 -36.11
CA GLU A 226 0.97 -17.21 -37.00
C GLU A 226 -0.01 -16.32 -37.77
N THR A 227 -1.18 -16.86 -38.15
CA THR A 227 -2.23 -16.09 -38.83
C THR A 227 -2.97 -15.09 -37.91
N GLY A 228 -2.63 -15.06 -36.62
CA GLY A 228 -3.29 -14.21 -35.61
C GLY A 228 -4.69 -14.67 -35.22
N THR A 229 -5.13 -15.84 -35.70
CA THR A 229 -6.47 -16.39 -35.42
C THR A 229 -6.64 -16.68 -33.92
N VAL A 230 -5.60 -17.18 -33.26
CA VAL A 230 -5.59 -17.41 -31.80
C VAL A 230 -5.82 -16.10 -31.04
N GLY A 231 -5.17 -15.01 -31.45
CA GLY A 231 -5.38 -13.68 -30.85
C GLY A 231 -6.82 -13.21 -30.96
N LYS A 232 -7.43 -13.33 -32.16
CA LYS A 232 -8.84 -12.97 -32.37
C LYS A 232 -9.80 -13.79 -31.51
N LEU A 233 -9.54 -15.09 -31.34
CA LEU A 233 -10.33 -15.94 -30.46
C LEU A 233 -10.18 -15.52 -28.99
N ARG A 234 -8.96 -15.26 -28.55
CA ARG A 234 -8.67 -14.76 -27.20
C ARG A 234 -9.40 -13.45 -26.94
N ASP A 235 -9.29 -12.46 -27.82
CA ASP A 235 -9.89 -11.14 -27.60
C ASP A 235 -11.42 -11.19 -27.61
N ARG A 236 -12.01 -12.13 -28.38
CA ARG A 236 -13.45 -12.36 -28.42
C ARG A 236 -13.99 -12.99 -27.14
N TRP A 237 -13.31 -14.00 -26.62
CA TRP A 237 -13.82 -14.83 -25.52
C TRP A 237 -13.24 -14.46 -24.16
N MET A 238 -12.07 -13.81 -24.11
CA MET A 238 -11.32 -13.53 -22.89
C MET A 238 -10.63 -12.17 -22.99
N PRO A 239 -11.40 -11.07 -23.17
CA PRO A 239 -10.83 -9.74 -23.36
C PRO A 239 -10.05 -9.34 -22.12
N ASP A 240 -8.79 -8.91 -22.31
CA ASP A 240 -7.96 -8.40 -21.24
C ASP A 240 -8.11 -6.87 -21.14
N PRO A 241 -8.74 -6.34 -20.07
CA PRO A 241 -8.93 -4.91 -19.90
C PRO A 241 -7.60 -4.14 -19.76
N THR A 242 -6.49 -4.82 -19.45
CA THR A 242 -5.17 -4.19 -19.31
C THR A 242 -4.40 -4.08 -20.65
N GLU A 243 -4.68 -4.95 -21.62
CA GLU A 243 -4.09 -4.86 -22.97
C GLU A 243 -4.85 -3.86 -23.86
N SER A 244 -6.17 -3.69 -23.66
CA SER A 244 -7.00 -2.78 -24.47
C SER A 244 -6.63 -1.29 -24.35
N SER A 245 -6.05 -0.86 -23.22
CA SER A 245 -5.58 0.53 -23.05
C SER A 245 -4.26 0.83 -23.77
N ALA A 246 -3.43 -0.16 -24.07
CA ALA A 246 -2.15 0.04 -24.75
C ALA A 246 -2.31 0.21 -26.27
N GLN A 247 -3.40 -0.28 -26.85
CA GLN A 247 -3.69 -0.18 -28.29
C GLN A 247 -4.59 1.00 -28.69
N ARG A 248 -5.06 1.83 -27.74
CA ARG A 248 -5.81 3.07 -28.04
C ARG A 248 -4.91 4.31 -28.14
N SER A 249 -3.60 4.16 -28.01
CA SER A 249 -2.62 5.25 -28.02
C SER A 249 -1.66 5.24 -29.22
N GLU A 250 -2.00 4.51 -30.30
CA GLU A 250 -1.31 4.59 -31.59
C GLU A 250 -2.29 4.88 -32.74
#